data_AF-X0ZWJ4-F1
#
_entry.id   AF-X0ZWJ4-F1
#
_cell.length_a   1.000
_cell.length_b   1.000
_cell.length_c   1.000
_cell.angle_alpha   90.00
_cell.angle_beta   90.00
_cell.angle_gamma   90.00
#
_symmetry.space_group_name_H-M   'P 1'
#
loop_
_entity.id
_entity.type
_entity.pdbx_description
1 polymer ?
#
loop_
_entity_poly.entity_id
_entity_poly.type
_entity_poly.pdbx_seq_one_letter_code
_entity_poly.pdbx_strand_id
1 'polypeptide(L)'
;MASISLLRTVSLSGEVGRHEQTEEARSNIGSDLKYKAIGKAGLGAYFIILADQLLKPGGRLALVIPRSILSGPSWKEIRKRIFLDGYEIEYIVSNYDPGNKELDIQPWNWSENTNIGEVLIVARKTNSPAKKRYTTFINLWNKPRNELESLKIVSDSIKVRTQEENKEFLGGKGSYEELELNDKGIGVAYNVSQR
;
A
#
# COMPACT_ATOMS: atom_id res chain seq x y z
N MET A 1 -57.96 -2.60 -0.42
CA MET A 1 -57.17 -3.69 0.18
C MET A 1 -55.71 -3.44 -0.11
N ALA A 2 -54.96 -2.91 0.85
CA ALA A 2 -53.51 -2.77 0.76
C ALA A 2 -52.90 -3.78 1.74
N SER A 3 -52.12 -4.72 1.22
CA SER A 3 -51.46 -5.75 2.03
C SER A 3 -50.11 -5.19 2.51
N ILE A 4 -50.05 -4.88 3.80
CA ILE A 4 -48.81 -4.64 4.54
C ILE A 4 -48.22 -6.03 4.81
N SER A 5 -47.06 -6.34 4.25
CA SER A 5 -46.38 -7.61 4.50
C SER A 5 -44.91 -7.40 4.84
N LEU A 6 -44.62 -7.72 6.10
CA LEU A 6 -43.37 -8.21 6.69
C LEU A 6 -42.13 -7.30 6.70
N LEU A 7 -42.07 -6.48 7.76
CA LEU A 7 -40.83 -6.31 8.52
C LEU A 7 -40.38 -7.68 9.06
N ARG A 8 -39.36 -8.28 8.45
CA ARG A 8 -38.61 -9.37 9.09
C ARG A 8 -37.60 -8.76 10.05
N THR A 9 -37.95 -8.79 11.34
CA THR A 9 -37.00 -8.60 12.43
C THR A 9 -36.07 -9.80 12.46
N VAL A 10 -34.89 -9.66 11.84
CA VAL A 10 -33.81 -10.64 11.97
C VAL A 10 -33.11 -10.35 13.29
N SER A 11 -33.56 -11.01 14.35
CA SER A 11 -32.82 -11.09 15.63
C SER A 11 -31.65 -12.06 15.44
N LEU A 12 -30.56 -11.58 14.84
CA LEU A 12 -29.29 -12.28 14.87
C LEU A 12 -28.53 -11.84 16.12
N SER A 13 -28.19 -12.82 16.95
CA SER A 13 -27.25 -12.73 18.07
C SER A 13 -26.07 -11.80 17.73
N GLY A 14 -25.79 -10.89 18.67
CA GLY A 14 -25.21 -9.57 18.42
C GLY A 14 -23.79 -9.47 17.84
N GLU A 15 -23.14 -10.56 17.43
CA GLU A 15 -21.83 -10.56 16.78
C GLU A 15 -21.89 -11.13 15.35
N VAL A 16 -22.52 -12.30 15.16
CA VAL A 16 -22.64 -12.94 13.85
C VAL A 16 -23.50 -12.09 12.90
N GLY A 17 -24.62 -11.55 13.39
CA GLY A 17 -25.48 -10.66 12.60
C GLY A 17 -24.81 -9.33 12.22
N ARG A 18 -23.90 -8.83 13.06
CA ARG A 18 -23.12 -7.62 12.75
C ARG A 18 -22.11 -7.90 11.64
N HIS A 19 -21.41 -9.03 11.69
CA HIS A 19 -20.46 -9.42 10.64
C HIS A 19 -21.13 -9.61 9.28
N GLU A 20 -22.26 -10.32 9.22
CA GLU A 20 -23.01 -10.53 7.98
C GLU A 20 -23.53 -9.20 7.39
N GLN A 21 -24.12 -8.33 8.21
CA GLN A 21 -24.56 -7.00 7.76
C GLN A 21 -23.39 -6.13 7.25
N THR A 22 -22.20 -6.27 7.85
CA THR A 22 -21.02 -5.50 7.44
C THR A 22 -20.44 -6.00 6.12
N GLU A 23 -20.46 -7.31 5.88
CA GLU A 23 -20.06 -7.89 4.60
C GLU A 23 -21.06 -7.57 3.48
N GLU A 24 -22.35 -7.60 3.77
CA GLU A 24 -23.40 -7.24 2.82
C GLU A 24 -23.32 -5.75 2.44
N ALA A 25 -23.16 -4.85 3.43
CA ALA A 25 -22.96 -3.42 3.18
C ALA A 25 -21.72 -3.15 2.32
N ARG A 26 -20.60 -3.86 2.59
CA ARG A 26 -19.39 -3.79 1.76
C ARG A 26 -19.64 -4.28 0.33
N SER A 27 -20.34 -5.40 0.18
CA SER A 27 -20.69 -5.94 -1.13
C SER A 27 -21.48 -4.94 -1.96
N ASN A 28 -22.48 -4.28 -1.35
CA ASN A 28 -23.33 -3.29 -2.01
C ASN A 28 -22.55 -2.05 -2.46
N ILE A 29 -21.69 -1.49 -1.61
CA ILE A 29 -20.80 -0.39 -1.99
C ILE A 29 -19.85 -0.82 -3.11
N GLY A 30 -19.37 -2.07 -3.06
CA GLY A 30 -18.54 -2.65 -4.12
C GLY A 30 -19.26 -2.69 -5.46
N SER A 31 -20.53 -3.11 -5.49
CA SER A 31 -21.33 -3.12 -6.73
C SER A 31 -21.58 -1.73 -7.29
N ASP A 32 -21.89 -0.75 -6.44
CA ASP A 32 -22.16 0.64 -6.86
C ASP A 32 -20.92 1.30 -7.47
N LEU A 33 -19.73 0.93 -6.96
CA LEU A 33 -18.44 1.38 -7.48
C LEU A 33 -17.92 0.53 -8.66
N LYS A 34 -18.67 -0.46 -9.14
CA LYS A 34 -18.28 -1.43 -10.20
C LYS A 34 -17.17 -2.42 -9.82
N TYR A 35 -16.93 -2.65 -8.54
CA TYR A 35 -15.93 -3.58 -8.01
C TYR A 35 -16.55 -4.68 -7.12
N LYS A 36 -17.08 -5.74 -7.74
CA LYS A 36 -17.82 -6.84 -7.07
C LYS A 36 -16.99 -7.79 -6.17
N ALA A 37 -15.71 -7.52 -5.92
CA ALA A 37 -14.83 -8.44 -5.17
C ALA A 37 -13.97 -7.78 -4.07
N ILE A 38 -14.20 -6.50 -3.78
CA ILE A 38 -13.32 -5.70 -2.90
C ILE A 38 -13.60 -5.90 -1.40
N GLY A 39 -14.78 -6.39 -1.02
CA GLY A 39 -15.18 -6.52 0.39
C GLY A 39 -14.19 -7.28 1.28
N LYS A 40 -13.42 -8.23 0.71
CA LYS A 40 -12.40 -9.03 1.42
C LYS A 40 -11.05 -8.32 1.62
N ALA A 41 -10.80 -7.20 0.93
CA ALA A 41 -9.61 -6.36 1.15
C ALA A 41 -9.80 -5.38 2.33
N GLY A 42 -10.98 -5.38 2.95
CA GLY A 42 -11.32 -4.45 4.03
C GLY A 42 -11.64 -3.04 3.53
N LEU A 43 -11.79 -2.10 4.48
CA LEU A 43 -12.18 -0.73 4.18
C LEU A 43 -11.16 0.04 3.34
N GLY A 44 -9.86 -0.28 3.47
CA GLY A 44 -8.77 0.43 2.79
C GLY A 44 -8.95 0.47 1.27
N ALA A 45 -9.47 -0.60 0.67
CA ALA A 45 -9.68 -0.65 -0.77
C ALA A 45 -10.75 0.34 -1.27
N TYR A 46 -11.78 0.65 -0.47
CA TYR A 46 -12.80 1.66 -0.84
C TYR A 46 -12.22 3.06 -0.84
N PHE A 47 -11.33 3.38 0.10
CA PHE A 47 -10.62 4.66 0.12
C PHE A 47 -9.74 4.84 -1.13
N ILE A 48 -9.13 3.77 -1.63
CA ILE A 48 -8.35 3.82 -2.87
C ILE A 48 -9.25 4.11 -4.08
N ILE A 49 -10.40 3.45 -4.17
CA ILE A 49 -11.36 3.69 -5.26
C ILE A 49 -11.84 5.14 -5.24
N LEU A 50 -12.21 5.64 -4.07
CA LEU A 50 -12.66 7.03 -3.91
C LEU A 50 -11.53 8.00 -4.26
N ALA A 51 -10.31 7.73 -3.79
CA ALA A 51 -9.15 8.55 -4.12
C ALA A 51 -8.88 8.56 -5.63
N ASP A 52 -8.98 7.41 -6.31
CA ASP A 52 -8.86 7.35 -7.77
C ASP A 52 -9.90 8.23 -8.47
N GLN A 53 -11.16 8.16 -8.07
CA GLN A 53 -12.23 8.98 -8.66
C GLN A 53 -12.01 10.49 -8.48
N LEU A 54 -11.50 10.90 -7.32
CA LEU A 54 -11.30 12.31 -6.97
C LEU A 54 -9.98 12.88 -7.51
N LEU A 55 -8.97 12.03 -7.71
CA LEU A 55 -7.64 12.47 -8.12
C LEU A 55 -7.61 12.79 -9.61
N LYS A 56 -7.13 14.00 -9.94
CA LYS A 56 -6.92 14.44 -11.32
C LYS A 56 -5.66 13.78 -11.90
N PRO A 57 -5.56 13.64 -13.24
CA PRO A 57 -4.32 13.22 -13.90
C PRO A 57 -3.12 14.08 -13.47
N GLY A 58 -1.98 13.44 -13.19
CA GLY A 58 -0.79 14.08 -12.63
C GLY A 58 -0.81 14.25 -11.10
N GLY A 59 -1.98 14.07 -10.46
CA GLY A 59 -2.09 14.03 -9.00
C GLY A 59 -1.38 12.81 -8.40
N ARG A 60 -1.00 12.91 -7.12
CA ARG A 60 -0.33 11.84 -6.38
C ARG A 60 -1.18 11.30 -5.26
N LEU A 61 -1.06 10.00 -5.05
CA LEU A 61 -1.64 9.25 -3.96
C LEU A 61 -0.50 8.71 -3.09
N ALA A 62 -0.57 8.92 -1.78
CA ALA A 62 0.34 8.34 -0.81
C ALA A 62 -0.49 7.56 0.23
N LEU A 63 -0.25 6.25 0.34
CA LEU A 63 -1.05 5.35 1.17
C LEU A 63 -0.17 4.54 2.10
N VAL A 64 -0.44 4.61 3.40
CA VAL A 64 0.00 3.58 4.35
C VAL A 64 -1.09 2.50 4.38
N ILE A 65 -0.74 1.27 4.01
CA ILE A 65 -1.73 0.20 3.81
C ILE A 65 -1.15 -1.18 4.14
N PRO A 66 -1.97 -2.20 4.49
CA PRO A 66 -1.45 -3.52 4.78
C PRO A 66 -0.62 -4.09 3.63
N ARG A 67 0.54 -4.67 3.96
CA ARG A 67 1.51 -5.29 3.03
C ARG A 67 0.86 -6.33 2.11
N SER A 68 -0.25 -6.93 2.54
CA SER A 68 -1.07 -7.81 1.70
C SER A 68 -1.50 -7.18 0.38
N ILE A 69 -1.50 -5.84 0.23
CA ILE A 69 -1.74 -5.20 -1.06
C ILE A 69 -0.73 -5.62 -2.13
N LEU A 70 0.50 -6.00 -1.77
CA LEU A 70 1.55 -6.33 -2.72
C LEU A 70 1.32 -7.70 -3.39
N SER A 71 0.76 -8.68 -2.68
CA SER A 71 0.66 -10.07 -3.16
C SER A 71 -0.69 -10.73 -2.89
N GLY A 72 -1.43 -10.29 -1.88
CA GLY A 72 -2.66 -10.92 -1.40
C GLY A 72 -3.75 -10.98 -2.48
N PRO A 73 -4.52 -12.08 -2.55
CA PRO A 73 -5.53 -12.29 -3.59
C PRO A 73 -6.72 -11.32 -3.47
N SER A 74 -7.08 -10.90 -2.25
CA SER A 74 -8.14 -9.92 -2.00
C SER A 74 -7.85 -8.55 -2.62
N TRP A 75 -6.56 -8.21 -2.78
CA TRP A 75 -6.10 -6.94 -3.34
C TRP A 75 -5.84 -6.98 -4.85
N LYS A 76 -6.07 -8.13 -5.50
CA LYS A 76 -5.75 -8.34 -6.92
C LYS A 76 -6.45 -7.34 -7.83
N GLU A 77 -7.74 -7.06 -7.59
CA GLU A 77 -8.50 -6.13 -8.44
C GLU A 77 -8.04 -4.68 -8.26
N ILE A 78 -7.69 -4.27 -7.04
CA ILE A 78 -7.08 -2.96 -6.78
C ILE A 78 -5.73 -2.83 -7.52
N ARG A 79 -4.85 -3.83 -7.39
CA ARG A 79 -3.55 -3.84 -8.09
C ARG A 79 -3.73 -3.73 -9.60
N LYS A 80 -4.61 -4.55 -10.17
CA LYS A 80 -4.80 -4.62 -11.62
C LYS A 80 -5.51 -3.38 -12.16
N ARG A 81 -6.72 -3.10 -11.69
CA ARG A 81 -7.61 -2.13 -12.32
C ARG A 81 -7.30 -0.67 -11.98
N ILE A 82 -6.62 -0.43 -10.85
CA ILE A 82 -6.28 0.92 -10.43
C ILE A 82 -4.79 1.14 -10.68
N PHE A 83 -3.93 0.42 -9.96
CA PHE A 83 -2.50 0.74 -9.97
C PHE A 83 -1.81 0.44 -11.31
N LEU A 84 -1.97 -0.76 -11.87
CA LEU A 84 -1.28 -1.13 -13.12
C LEU A 84 -1.81 -0.35 -14.33
N ASP A 85 -3.11 -0.07 -14.39
CA ASP A 85 -3.73 0.56 -15.56
C ASP A 85 -3.68 2.11 -15.52
N GLY A 86 -3.78 2.71 -14.33
CA GLY A 86 -4.03 4.15 -14.17
C GLY A 86 -2.95 4.94 -13.45
N TYR A 87 -1.89 4.28 -12.96
CA TYR A 87 -0.87 4.92 -12.12
C TYR A 87 0.55 4.57 -12.55
N GLU A 88 1.46 5.50 -12.29
CA GLU A 88 2.89 5.21 -12.16
C GLU A 88 3.18 5.06 -10.67
N ILE A 89 3.65 3.89 -10.25
CA ILE A 89 4.04 3.65 -8.86
C ILE A 89 5.44 4.22 -8.64
N GLU A 90 5.55 5.40 -8.04
CA GLU A 90 6.85 6.07 -7.90
C GLU A 90 7.70 5.41 -6.81
N TYR A 91 7.08 5.09 -5.66
CA TYR A 91 7.77 4.51 -4.52
C TYR A 91 6.96 3.41 -3.84
N ILE A 92 7.66 2.38 -3.36
CA ILE A 92 7.14 1.42 -2.37
C ILE A 92 8.13 1.38 -1.22
N VAL A 93 7.69 1.79 -0.03
CA VAL A 93 8.50 1.78 1.19
C VAL A 93 8.00 0.66 2.10
N SER A 94 8.91 -0.15 2.59
CA SER A 94 8.62 -1.24 3.51
C SER A 94 9.65 -1.32 4.64
N ASN A 95 9.22 -1.81 5.81
CA ASN A 95 10.08 -2.17 6.93
C ASN A 95 9.93 -3.68 7.18
N TYR A 96 11.02 -4.44 7.23
CA TYR A 96 10.95 -5.91 7.37
C TYR A 96 10.97 -6.41 8.81
N ASP A 97 11.23 -5.54 9.78
CA ASP A 97 11.56 -6.02 11.10
C ASP A 97 10.33 -6.39 11.96
N PRO A 98 10.27 -7.60 12.57
CA PRO A 98 9.21 -7.94 13.52
C PRO A 98 9.18 -7.07 14.79
N GLY A 99 10.26 -6.34 15.08
CA GLY A 99 10.44 -5.53 16.27
C GLY A 99 11.04 -6.33 17.42
N ASN A 100 12.04 -5.75 18.07
CA ASN A 100 12.65 -6.26 19.30
C ASN A 100 13.10 -5.07 20.16
N LYS A 101 12.40 -4.84 21.28
CA LYS A 101 12.68 -3.72 22.18
C LYS A 101 14.06 -3.78 22.83
N GLU A 102 14.57 -4.99 23.12
CA GLU A 102 15.87 -5.17 23.76
C GLU A 102 17.04 -4.83 22.82
N LEU A 103 16.81 -4.97 21.51
CA LEU A 103 17.78 -4.65 20.47
C LEU A 103 17.57 -3.26 19.85
N ASP A 104 16.63 -2.46 20.39
CA ASP A 104 16.16 -1.19 19.82
C ASP A 104 15.74 -1.29 18.35
N ILE A 105 15.05 -2.38 18.05
CA ILE A 105 14.54 -2.71 16.75
C ILE A 105 13.04 -2.44 16.74
N GLN A 106 12.61 -1.61 15.80
CA GLN A 106 11.23 -1.16 15.76
C GLN A 106 10.37 -2.01 14.81
N PRO A 107 9.11 -2.29 15.16
CA PRO A 107 8.28 -3.24 14.40
C PRO A 107 7.84 -2.70 13.03
N TRP A 108 7.49 -3.62 12.12
CA TRP A 108 7.16 -3.40 10.71
C TRP A 108 5.92 -2.54 10.44
N ASN A 109 5.14 -2.21 11.46
CA ASN A 109 3.95 -1.38 11.36
C ASN A 109 4.35 0.10 11.39
N TRP A 110 3.74 0.87 10.49
CA TRP A 110 3.87 2.32 10.44
C TRP A 110 2.84 2.97 11.35
N SER A 111 1.65 2.39 11.42
CA SER A 111 0.55 2.83 12.27
C SER A 111 0.77 2.40 13.73
N GLU A 112 0.38 3.26 14.67
CA GLU A 112 0.60 3.09 16.11
C GLU A 112 -0.07 1.82 16.71
N ASN A 113 -1.19 1.38 16.14
CA ASN A 113 -2.08 0.38 16.76
C ASN A 113 -2.33 -0.86 15.88
N THR A 114 -1.35 -1.32 15.10
CA THR A 114 -1.48 -2.55 14.29
C THR A 114 -0.27 -3.47 14.48
N ASN A 115 -0.51 -4.79 14.56
CA ASN A 115 0.56 -5.79 14.52
C ASN A 115 0.77 -6.34 13.08
N ILE A 116 0.18 -5.67 12.09
CA ILE A 116 0.18 -6.11 10.69
C ILE A 116 1.27 -5.36 9.95
N GLY A 117 2.05 -6.06 9.13
CA GLY A 117 3.02 -5.41 8.26
C GLY A 117 2.33 -4.46 7.28
N GLU A 118 2.85 -3.24 7.18
CA GLU A 118 2.33 -2.20 6.31
C GLU A 118 3.40 -1.76 5.31
N VAL A 119 2.96 -1.06 4.26
CA VAL A 119 3.81 -0.42 3.26
C VAL A 119 3.29 0.97 2.96
N LEU A 120 4.19 1.89 2.64
CA LEU A 120 3.84 3.18 2.04
C LEU A 120 3.97 3.05 0.52
N ILE A 121 2.88 3.31 -0.20
CA ILE A 121 2.86 3.38 -1.67
C ILE A 121 2.67 4.83 -2.07
N VAL A 122 3.58 5.36 -2.89
CA VAL A 122 3.42 6.65 -3.56
C VAL A 122 3.22 6.40 -5.05
N ALA A 123 2.09 6.85 -5.58
CA ALA A 123 1.72 6.62 -6.96
C ALA A 123 1.15 7.89 -7.62
N ARG A 124 1.56 8.17 -8.84
CA ARG A 124 1.08 9.30 -9.64
C ARG A 124 0.04 8.83 -10.65
N LYS A 125 -1.15 9.43 -10.63
CA LYS A 125 -2.19 9.14 -11.60
C LYS A 125 -1.78 9.60 -12.98
N THR A 126 -2.03 8.78 -13.98
CA THR A 126 -1.55 9.00 -15.33
C THR A 126 -2.57 8.56 -16.36
N ASN A 127 -2.67 9.32 -17.44
CA ASN A 127 -3.53 9.01 -18.58
C ASN A 127 -2.75 8.39 -19.73
N SER A 128 -1.44 8.18 -19.56
CA SER A 128 -0.56 7.76 -20.64
C SER A 128 0.58 6.92 -20.07
N PRO A 129 0.72 5.65 -20.48
CA PRO A 129 1.90 4.84 -20.20
C PRO A 129 3.15 5.65 -20.58
N ALA A 130 4.02 5.94 -19.62
CA ALA A 130 5.30 6.58 -19.96
C ALA A 130 6.17 5.51 -20.62
N LYS A 131 7.00 5.89 -21.60
CA LYS A 131 7.83 4.93 -22.36
C LYS A 131 8.74 4.06 -21.48
N LYS A 132 9.16 4.59 -20.32
CA LYS A 132 9.85 3.88 -19.25
C LYS A 132 9.33 4.40 -17.91
N ARG A 133 9.07 3.49 -16.98
CA ARG A 133 8.66 3.78 -15.61
C ARG A 133 9.44 2.90 -14.66
N TYR A 134 9.86 3.47 -13.54
CA TYR A 134 10.53 2.75 -12.47
C TYR A 134 9.77 2.92 -11.17
N THR A 135 9.62 1.82 -10.45
CA THR A 135 9.28 1.85 -9.04
C THR A 135 10.57 1.83 -8.24
N THR A 136 10.78 2.85 -7.41
CA THR A 136 11.87 2.86 -6.45
C THR A 136 11.39 2.14 -5.19
N PHE A 137 11.94 0.96 -4.95
CA PHE A 137 11.72 0.23 -3.70
C PHE A 137 12.66 0.77 -2.63
N ILE A 138 12.13 0.98 -1.44
CA ILE A 138 12.87 1.41 -0.25
C ILE A 138 12.58 0.38 0.83
N ASN A 139 13.57 -0.46 1.14
CA ASN A 139 13.45 -1.53 2.12
C ASN A 139 14.29 -1.17 3.33
N LEU A 140 13.61 -0.80 4.42
CA LEU A 140 14.25 -0.45 5.68
C LEU A 140 14.38 -1.68 6.57
N TRP A 141 15.52 -1.77 7.26
CA TRP A 141 15.76 -2.72 8.35
C TRP A 141 15.28 -2.17 9.70
N ASN A 142 15.15 -0.85 9.82
CA ASN A 142 14.55 -0.21 10.98
C ASN A 142 13.82 1.06 10.55
N LYS A 143 12.70 1.41 11.20
CA LYS A 143 11.99 2.65 10.87
C LYS A 143 12.76 3.88 11.36
N PRO A 144 12.68 5.02 10.65
CA PRO A 144 13.24 6.26 11.16
C PRO A 144 12.60 6.62 12.50
N ARG A 145 13.41 7.11 13.43
CA ARG A 145 12.95 7.50 14.78
C ARG A 145 12.26 8.85 14.82
N ASN A 146 12.53 9.70 13.84
CA ASN A 146 12.02 11.07 13.77
C ASN A 146 11.96 11.58 12.33
N GLU A 147 11.48 12.80 12.18
CA GLU A 147 11.28 13.49 10.90
C GLU A 147 12.60 13.76 10.18
N LEU A 148 13.69 14.06 10.90
CA LEU A 148 15.00 14.34 10.29
C LEU A 148 15.59 13.10 9.64
N GLU A 149 15.56 11.96 10.34
CA GLU A 149 15.95 10.66 9.78
C GLU A 149 15.08 10.33 8.55
N SER A 150 13.77 10.58 8.63
CA SER A 150 12.85 10.39 7.51
C SER A 150 13.23 11.25 6.31
N LEU A 151 13.54 12.53 6.51
CA LEU A 151 13.96 13.46 5.45
C LEU A 151 15.26 13.03 4.79
N LYS A 152 16.23 12.53 5.57
CA LYS A 152 17.48 11.98 5.04
C LYS A 152 17.24 10.77 4.14
N ILE A 153 16.43 9.81 4.61
CA ILE A 153 16.02 8.62 3.83
C ILE A 153 15.35 9.03 2.51
N VAL A 154 14.41 9.97 2.57
CA VAL A 154 13.71 10.48 1.38
C VAL A 154 14.69 11.16 0.42
N SER A 155 15.56 12.02 0.92
CA SER A 155 16.58 12.72 0.12
C SER A 155 17.46 11.74 -0.65
N ASP A 156 17.96 10.69 0.00
CA ASP A 156 18.80 9.70 -0.66
C ASP A 156 18.01 8.84 -1.64
N SER A 157 16.79 8.44 -1.27
CA SER A 157 15.91 7.67 -2.16
C SER A 157 15.50 8.44 -3.41
N ILE A 158 15.39 9.77 -3.34
CA ILE A 158 15.16 10.63 -4.52
C ILE A 158 16.36 10.55 -5.46
N LYS A 159 17.59 10.55 -4.95
CA LYS A 159 18.79 10.38 -5.80
C LYS A 159 18.74 9.04 -6.53
N VAL A 160 18.41 7.95 -5.83
CA VAL A 160 18.28 6.62 -6.45
C VAL A 160 17.24 6.62 -7.57
N ARG A 161 16.07 7.25 -7.35
CA ARG A 161 15.02 7.35 -8.37
C ARG A 161 15.47 8.02 -9.68
N THR A 162 16.45 8.92 -9.63
CA THR A 162 16.99 9.56 -10.84
C THR A 162 17.89 8.66 -11.68
N GLN A 163 18.31 7.52 -11.12
CA GLN A 163 19.13 6.52 -11.81
C GLN A 163 18.27 5.62 -12.71
N GLU A 164 18.92 4.79 -13.53
CA GLU A 164 18.23 3.80 -14.37
C GLU A 164 17.72 2.59 -13.54
N GLU A 165 17.11 1.61 -14.23
CA GLU A 165 16.76 0.33 -13.62
C GLU A 165 18.00 -0.43 -13.15
N ASN A 166 17.87 -0.98 -11.95
CA ASN A 166 18.79 -1.93 -11.39
C ASN A 166 18.51 -3.33 -11.99
N LYS A 167 19.53 -3.98 -12.56
CA LYS A 167 19.37 -5.23 -13.33
C LYS A 167 19.86 -6.49 -12.60
N GLU A 168 20.75 -6.35 -11.64
CA GLU A 168 21.44 -7.47 -10.97
C GLU A 168 21.27 -7.40 -9.45
N PHE A 169 20.18 -7.95 -8.93
CA PHE A 169 19.86 -7.85 -7.50
C PHE A 169 20.58 -8.88 -6.61
N LEU A 170 20.98 -10.02 -7.16
CA LEU A 170 21.56 -11.16 -6.41
C LEU A 170 23.05 -11.40 -6.74
N GLY A 171 23.75 -10.40 -7.30
CA GLY A 171 25.19 -10.42 -7.58
C GLY A 171 26.04 -9.85 -6.43
N GLY A 172 27.37 -9.81 -6.60
CA GLY A 172 28.33 -9.52 -5.52
C GLY A 172 28.05 -8.26 -4.67
N LYS A 173 27.86 -7.08 -5.27
CA LYS A 173 27.40 -5.87 -4.55
C LYS A 173 25.92 -5.58 -4.74
N GLY A 174 25.21 -6.39 -5.54
CA GLY A 174 23.91 -6.05 -6.09
C GLY A 174 23.90 -4.72 -6.85
N SER A 175 22.84 -4.47 -7.61
CA SER A 175 22.52 -3.14 -8.11
C SER A 175 21.50 -2.52 -7.17
N TYR A 176 21.92 -2.11 -5.98
CA TYR A 176 21.10 -1.35 -5.04
C TYR A 176 21.98 -0.34 -4.32
N GLU A 177 21.35 0.69 -3.77
CA GLU A 177 22.02 1.73 -3.00
C GLU A 177 21.72 1.50 -1.52
N GLU A 178 22.74 1.43 -0.69
CA GLU A 178 22.58 1.33 0.76
C GLU A 178 22.17 2.69 1.32
N LEU A 179 21.19 2.68 2.23
CA LEU A 179 20.74 3.86 2.94
C LEU A 179 21.42 3.90 4.30
N GLU A 180 22.00 5.05 4.64
CA GLU A 180 22.79 5.20 5.85
C GLU A 180 22.33 6.39 6.71
N LEU A 181 22.31 6.16 8.01
CA LEU A 181 22.14 7.17 9.06
C LEU A 181 23.28 7.03 10.06
N ASN A 182 24.04 8.10 10.29
CA ASN A 182 25.20 8.12 11.20
C ASN A 182 26.16 6.95 10.96
N ASP A 183 26.57 6.75 9.70
CA ASP A 183 27.47 5.69 9.24
C ASP A 183 26.97 4.25 9.52
N LYS A 184 25.68 4.10 9.80
CA LYS A 184 25.02 2.80 9.96
C LYS A 184 24.06 2.57 8.81
N GLY A 185 24.21 1.43 8.14
CA GLY A 185 23.24 0.91 7.19
C GLY A 185 21.88 0.68 7.85
N ILE A 186 20.83 1.24 7.25
CA ILE A 186 19.45 1.15 7.75
C ILE A 186 18.48 0.57 6.73
N GLY A 187 18.94 0.32 5.50
CA GLY A 187 18.11 -0.23 4.44
C GLY A 187 18.77 -0.12 3.08
N VAL A 188 18.00 -0.43 2.05
CA VAL A 188 18.43 -0.33 0.66
C VAL A 188 17.35 0.33 -0.19
N ALA A 189 17.77 1.02 -1.24
CA ALA A 189 16.90 1.56 -2.27
C ALA A 189 17.34 1.09 -3.67
N TYR A 190 16.37 0.79 -4.54
CA TYR A 190 16.63 0.35 -5.90
C TYR A 190 15.43 0.54 -6.83
N ASN A 191 15.69 0.73 -8.12
CA ASN A 191 14.71 0.92 -9.18
C ASN A 191 14.42 -0.39 -9.92
N VAL A 192 13.14 -0.69 -10.11
CA VAL A 192 12.65 -1.81 -10.93
C VAL A 192 11.72 -1.28 -12.01
N SER A 193 11.86 -1.74 -13.26
CA SER A 193 10.95 -1.38 -14.34
C SER A 193 9.51 -1.80 -14.04
N GLN A 194 8.57 -0.89 -14.27
CA GLN A 194 7.16 -1.22 -14.39
C GLN A 194 6.94 -1.72 -15.83
N ARG A 195 6.50 -2.97 -15.97
CA ARG A 195 6.11 -3.56 -17.25
C ARG A 195 4.72 -3.09 -17.65
#